data_AF-A0A9D8T5P3-F1
#
_entry.id   AF-A0A9D8T5P3-F1
#
_cell.length_a   1.000
_cell.length_b   1.000
_cell.length_c   1.000
_cell.angle_alpha   90.00
_cell.angle_beta   90.00
_cell.angle_gamma   90.00
#
_symmetry.space_group_name_H-M   'P 1'
#
loop_
_entity.id
_entity.type
_entity.pdbx_description
1 polymer ?
#
loop_
_entity_poly.entity_id
_entity_poly.type
_entity_poly.pdbx_seq_one_letter_code
_entity_poly.pdbx_strand_id
1 'polypeptide(L)'
;KEGHIFTDQPLVDALCDYLAENYGVVLGASDFATFEPMEFQRMKIAVLDEQKKVKQILYEVPDTAKTGSKIAKSHKVSKRFDQSGCTDWQEGLSLPDTVAVSPDGKKLAYPALCDEGSSVGVSLYLDKTEADLAHLAGLRRLVKLAYPQMIKHLASMLKFPHSMELSFFIQDKNWKNNLVDYAIDNSWRIIPRDEDTFRTALEELRDTAGEKVAQTVSTLESLYKDYQKMEKHLDRLDRDSDTYEDVSMQLDFLFREGFLKTGAAFAQYRRYIKSLAIRLERAVSDPKRDSLKGADLYPYLDKFYLAYDNLEKPLEQLPRLYDFFLLLEEARISIFSPEIKTIRKATLPIIEAAWKEMRL
;
A
#
# COMPACT_ATOMS: atom_id res chain seq x y z
N LYS A 1 11.05 -33.88 -0.75
CA LYS A 1 10.64 -33.00 -1.86
C LYS A 1 9.45 -32.20 -1.35
N GLU A 2 9.71 -31.07 -0.72
CA GLU A 2 8.66 -30.09 -0.39
C GLU A 2 8.57 -29.17 -1.60
N GLY A 3 7.48 -29.27 -2.35
CA GLY A 3 7.18 -28.36 -3.44
C GLY A 3 6.23 -27.29 -2.92
N HIS A 4 6.61 -26.03 -3.06
CA HIS A 4 5.70 -24.91 -2.85
C HIS A 4 5.38 -24.34 -4.22
N ILE A 5 4.13 -24.46 -4.65
CA ILE A 5 3.62 -23.76 -5.82
C ILE A 5 2.86 -22.56 -5.29
N PHE A 6 3.28 -21.38 -5.73
CA PHE A 6 2.54 -20.15 -5.53
C PHE A 6 2.00 -19.74 -6.89
N THR A 7 0.68 -19.76 -7.05
CA THR A 7 -0.01 -19.42 -8.29
C THR A 7 -1.35 -18.77 -7.95
N ASP A 8 -1.80 -17.85 -8.81
CA ASP A 8 -3.10 -17.18 -8.74
C ASP A 8 -4.24 -18.04 -9.27
N GLN A 9 -3.91 -19.24 -9.77
CA GLN A 9 -4.87 -20.17 -10.32
C GLN A 9 -5.63 -20.90 -9.20
N PRO A 10 -6.89 -21.29 -9.43
CA PRO A 10 -7.61 -22.19 -8.55
C PRO A 10 -6.79 -23.43 -8.18
N LEU A 11 -6.93 -23.92 -6.94
CA LEU A 11 -6.18 -25.08 -6.42
C LEU A 11 -6.18 -26.28 -7.38
N VAL A 12 -7.30 -26.52 -8.06
CA VAL A 12 -7.45 -27.63 -9.01
C VAL A 12 -6.53 -27.44 -10.23
N ASP A 13 -6.45 -26.23 -10.76
CA ASP A 13 -5.63 -25.92 -11.92
C ASP A 13 -4.15 -25.99 -11.56
N ALA A 14 -3.77 -25.42 -10.41
CA ALA A 14 -2.42 -25.53 -9.85
C ALA A 14 -1.99 -27.00 -9.65
N LEU A 15 -2.92 -27.85 -9.21
CA LEU A 15 -2.67 -29.27 -9.02
C LEU A 15 -2.53 -30.02 -10.35
N CYS A 16 -3.31 -29.64 -11.38
CA CYS A 16 -3.18 -30.19 -12.73
C CYS A 16 -1.79 -29.90 -13.30
N ASP A 17 -1.35 -28.65 -13.22
CA ASP A 17 -0.04 -28.22 -13.72
C ASP A 17 1.09 -28.94 -12.98
N TYR A 18 0.99 -29.04 -11.64
CA TYR A 18 1.96 -29.78 -10.84
C TYR A 18 2.08 -31.24 -11.26
N LEU A 19 0.94 -31.92 -11.47
CA LEU A 19 0.90 -33.33 -11.83
C LEU A 19 1.42 -33.56 -13.26
N ALA A 20 1.15 -32.64 -14.18
CA ALA A 20 1.68 -32.68 -15.52
C ALA A 20 3.20 -32.52 -15.52
N GLU A 21 3.73 -31.52 -14.83
CA GLU A 21 5.17 -31.21 -14.80
C GLU A 21 6.00 -32.27 -14.05
N ASN A 22 5.51 -32.71 -12.89
CA ASN A 22 6.32 -33.53 -11.98
C ASN A 22 6.10 -35.04 -12.17
N TYR A 23 4.96 -35.42 -12.72
CA TYR A 23 4.56 -36.82 -12.86
C TYR A 23 4.12 -37.20 -14.28
N GLY A 24 4.08 -36.25 -15.22
CA GLY A 24 3.66 -36.50 -16.60
C GLY A 24 2.18 -36.84 -16.74
N VAL A 25 1.36 -36.54 -15.73
CA VAL A 25 -0.07 -36.84 -15.71
C VAL A 25 -0.84 -35.61 -16.14
N VAL A 26 -1.44 -35.65 -17.33
CA VAL A 26 -2.26 -34.56 -17.85
C VAL A 26 -3.70 -34.76 -17.39
N LEU A 27 -4.17 -33.87 -16.52
CA LEU A 27 -5.55 -33.81 -16.02
C LEU A 27 -6.15 -32.45 -16.36
N GLY A 28 -7.48 -32.38 -16.43
CA GLY A 28 -8.23 -31.14 -16.49
C GLY A 28 -9.10 -30.95 -15.25
N ALA A 29 -9.62 -29.73 -15.05
CA ALA A 29 -10.46 -29.41 -13.89
C ALA A 29 -11.70 -30.32 -13.74
N SER A 30 -12.24 -30.84 -14.86
CA SER A 30 -13.36 -31.79 -14.85
C SER A 30 -13.02 -33.13 -14.19
N ASP A 31 -11.75 -33.54 -14.20
CA ASP A 31 -11.30 -34.79 -13.57
C ASP A 31 -11.37 -34.72 -12.04
N PHE A 32 -11.45 -33.50 -11.50
CA PHE A 32 -11.61 -33.23 -10.07
C PHE A 32 -13.07 -32.94 -9.67
N ALA A 33 -14.03 -33.03 -10.59
CA ALA A 33 -15.44 -32.70 -10.31
C ALA A 33 -16.06 -33.56 -9.20
N THR A 34 -15.55 -34.78 -9.00
CA THR A 34 -15.97 -35.70 -7.93
C THR A 34 -14.94 -35.83 -6.81
N PHE A 35 -13.86 -35.05 -6.85
CA PHE A 35 -12.80 -35.10 -5.86
C PHE A 35 -13.21 -34.31 -4.62
N GLU A 36 -13.59 -35.04 -3.56
CA GLU A 36 -13.76 -34.46 -2.24
C GLU A 36 -12.53 -34.74 -1.37
N PRO A 37 -11.73 -33.72 -1.02
CA PRO A 37 -10.59 -33.92 -0.14
C PRO A 37 -11.06 -34.37 1.24
N MET A 38 -10.39 -35.40 1.78
CA MET A 38 -10.57 -35.84 3.16
C MET A 38 -10.24 -34.70 4.13
N GLU A 39 -10.78 -34.73 5.35
CA GLU A 39 -10.66 -33.62 6.30
C GLU A 39 -9.20 -33.21 6.58
N PHE A 40 -8.26 -34.15 6.55
CA PHE A 40 -6.83 -33.89 6.75
C PHE A 40 -6.11 -33.32 5.51
N GLN A 41 -6.77 -33.35 4.34
CA GLN A 41 -6.29 -32.78 3.08
C GLN A 41 -6.83 -31.37 2.84
N ARG A 42 -7.79 -30.92 3.66
CA ARG A 42 -8.32 -29.56 3.61
C ARG A 42 -7.42 -28.62 4.40
N MET A 43 -7.19 -27.43 3.85
CA MET A 43 -6.51 -26.37 4.58
C MET A 43 -7.30 -26.03 5.86
N LYS A 44 -6.61 -25.96 6.99
CA LYS A 44 -7.18 -25.62 8.30
C LYS A 44 -6.64 -24.27 8.75
N ILE A 45 -7.53 -23.36 9.12
CA ILE A 45 -7.19 -22.05 9.67
C ILE A 45 -7.43 -22.11 11.19
N ALA A 46 -6.36 -22.02 11.98
CA ALA A 46 -6.45 -22.02 13.43
C ALA A 46 -6.60 -20.59 13.97
N VAL A 47 -7.74 -20.31 14.61
CA VAL A 47 -7.95 -19.08 15.40
C VAL A 47 -7.34 -19.30 16.78
N LEU A 48 -6.37 -18.47 17.13
CA LEU A 48 -5.66 -18.56 18.41
C LEU A 48 -6.25 -17.60 19.45
N ASP A 49 -6.19 -17.99 20.74
CA ASP A 49 -6.43 -17.08 21.86
C ASP A 49 -5.20 -16.21 22.19
N GLU A 50 -5.33 -15.37 23.22
CA GLU A 50 -4.26 -14.45 23.68
C GLU A 50 -3.01 -15.20 24.19
N GLN A 51 -3.15 -16.49 24.53
CA GLN A 51 -2.08 -17.37 24.98
C GLN A 51 -1.56 -18.28 23.84
N LYS A 52 -1.91 -17.99 22.58
CA LYS A 52 -1.56 -18.76 21.37
C LYS A 52 -2.11 -20.19 21.35
N LYS A 53 -3.15 -20.52 22.14
CA LYS A 53 -3.83 -21.82 22.04
C LYS A 53 -4.92 -21.77 20.98
N VAL A 54 -5.13 -22.89 20.30
CA VAL A 54 -6.20 -23.02 19.30
C VAL A 54 -7.55 -22.92 19.99
N LYS A 55 -8.26 -21.83 19.70
CA LYS A 55 -9.63 -21.58 20.16
C LYS A 55 -10.65 -22.18 19.19
N GLN A 56 -10.37 -22.11 17.89
CA GLN A 56 -11.27 -22.57 16.84
C GLN A 56 -10.48 -22.97 15.59
N ILE A 57 -10.99 -23.94 14.84
CA ILE A 57 -10.49 -24.30 13.51
C ILE A 57 -11.56 -23.93 12.49
N LEU A 58 -11.15 -23.25 11.41
CA LEU A 58 -11.97 -22.82 10.29
C LEU A 58 -11.44 -23.45 9.01
N TYR A 59 -12.29 -23.52 8.00
CA TYR A 59 -11.95 -24.02 6.66
C TYR A 59 -12.00 -22.92 5.60
N GLU A 60 -12.49 -21.74 5.97
CA GLU A 60 -12.51 -20.52 5.17
C GLU A 60 -12.11 -19.34 6.06
N VAL A 61 -11.46 -18.34 5.49
CA VAL A 61 -11.12 -17.11 6.21
C VAL A 61 -12.44 -16.39 6.53
N PRO A 62 -12.80 -16.20 7.81
CA PRO A 62 -14.07 -15.58 8.16
C PRO A 62 -14.07 -14.13 7.69
N ASP A 63 -15.21 -13.62 7.22
CA ASP A 63 -15.31 -12.25 6.69
C ASP A 63 -14.86 -11.18 7.71
N THR A 64 -14.96 -11.47 9.01
CA THR A 64 -14.44 -10.63 10.08
C THR A 64 -12.92 -10.49 10.08
N ALA A 65 -12.18 -11.51 9.63
CA ALA A 65 -10.74 -11.41 9.41
C ALA A 65 -10.40 -10.57 8.15
N LYS A 66 -11.33 -10.45 7.20
CA LYS A 66 -11.19 -9.59 6.01
C LYS A 66 -11.50 -8.11 6.29
N THR A 67 -12.11 -7.79 7.45
CA THR A 67 -12.64 -6.44 7.74
C THR A 67 -11.60 -5.46 8.31
N GLY A 68 -10.32 -5.84 8.40
CA GLY A 68 -9.27 -5.02 9.02
C GLY A 68 -9.50 -4.84 10.53
N SER A 69 -8.88 -3.84 11.13
CA SER A 69 -8.95 -3.57 12.59
C SER A 69 -10.19 -2.78 13.03
N LYS A 70 -11.09 -2.44 12.09
CA LYS A 70 -12.28 -1.63 12.33
C LYS A 70 -13.25 -2.33 13.28
N ILE A 71 -13.62 -1.64 14.36
CA ILE A 71 -14.59 -2.14 15.34
C ILE A 71 -16.01 -1.94 14.81
N ALA A 72 -16.85 -2.96 14.97
CA ALA A 72 -18.26 -2.90 14.57
C ALA A 72 -18.99 -1.71 15.21
N LYS A 73 -19.85 -1.03 14.43
CA LYS A 73 -20.69 0.09 14.90
C LYS A 73 -21.62 -0.32 16.06
N SER A 74 -21.99 -1.60 16.15
CA SER A 74 -22.83 -2.14 17.23
C SER A 74 -22.14 -2.16 18.60
N HIS A 75 -20.80 -2.06 18.66
CA HIS A 75 -20.06 -2.07 19.91
C HIS A 75 -20.41 -0.87 20.80
N LYS A 76 -20.56 -1.09 22.12
CA LYS A 76 -21.03 -0.06 23.07
C LYS A 76 -20.22 1.23 23.04
N VAL A 77 -18.90 1.12 22.85
CA VAL A 77 -17.99 2.28 22.77
C VAL A 77 -18.12 2.99 21.43
N SER A 78 -18.33 2.27 20.33
CA SER A 78 -18.57 2.86 19.00
C SER A 78 -19.82 3.75 18.98
N LYS A 79 -20.86 3.38 19.73
CA LYS A 79 -22.10 4.20 19.85
C LYS A 79 -21.87 5.60 20.41
N ARG A 80 -20.79 5.85 21.16
CA ARG A 80 -20.44 7.19 21.67
C ARG A 80 -19.96 8.13 20.56
N PHE A 81 -19.54 7.55 19.44
CA PHE A 81 -18.99 8.23 18.27
C PHE A 81 -19.83 7.94 17.03
N ASP A 82 -21.12 7.65 17.18
CA ASP A 82 -22.01 7.26 16.07
C ASP A 82 -22.35 8.49 15.22
N GLN A 83 -21.43 8.81 14.32
CA GLN A 83 -21.52 9.91 13.37
C GLN A 83 -21.33 9.33 11.97
N SER A 84 -22.21 9.70 11.04
CA SER A 84 -22.24 9.22 9.66
C SER A 84 -23.04 10.23 8.82
N GLY A 85 -22.73 10.33 7.53
CA GLY A 85 -23.43 11.29 6.66
C GLY A 85 -23.04 12.76 6.89
N CYS A 86 -21.97 13.03 7.65
CA CYS A 86 -21.56 14.39 7.98
C CYS A 86 -20.93 15.07 6.75
N THR A 87 -21.34 16.30 6.46
CA THR A 87 -20.73 17.11 5.39
C THR A 87 -19.75 18.16 5.89
N ASP A 88 -19.67 18.31 7.21
CA ASP A 88 -18.76 19.21 7.92
C ASP A 88 -18.39 18.57 9.27
N TRP A 89 -17.37 19.12 9.95
CA TRP A 89 -17.04 18.72 11.31
C TRP A 89 -18.26 18.90 12.22
N GLN A 90 -18.60 17.88 13.01
CA GLN A 90 -19.77 17.93 13.89
C GLN A 90 -19.47 18.75 15.14
N GLU A 91 -20.36 19.68 15.48
CA GLU A 91 -20.21 20.55 16.65
C GLU A 91 -20.06 19.73 17.93
N GLY A 92 -19.04 20.07 18.73
CA GLY A 92 -18.73 19.36 19.98
C GLY A 92 -18.12 17.96 19.82
N LEU A 93 -17.86 17.50 18.59
CA LEU A 93 -17.13 16.26 18.35
C LEU A 93 -15.63 16.46 18.65
N SER A 94 -15.15 15.75 19.66
CA SER A 94 -13.73 15.61 19.98
C SER A 94 -13.31 14.15 19.86
N LEU A 95 -12.23 13.91 19.11
CA LEU A 95 -11.66 12.59 18.86
C LEU A 95 -10.39 12.41 19.70
N PRO A 96 -10.46 11.77 20.88
CA PRO A 96 -9.26 11.54 21.67
C PRO A 96 -8.30 10.58 20.94
N ASP A 97 -7.01 10.62 21.31
CA ASP A 97 -5.99 9.75 20.72
C ASP A 97 -6.31 8.25 20.90
N THR A 98 -6.87 7.89 22.06
CA THR A 98 -7.26 6.51 22.37
C THR A 98 -8.53 6.46 23.20
N VAL A 99 -9.27 5.35 23.05
CA VAL A 99 -10.44 5.01 23.88
C VAL A 99 -10.34 3.56 24.36
N ALA A 100 -10.59 3.32 25.64
CA ALA A 100 -10.67 1.97 26.16
C ALA A 100 -11.96 1.27 25.66
N VAL A 101 -11.80 0.11 25.03
CA VAL A 101 -12.91 -0.71 24.51
C VAL A 101 -13.23 -1.91 25.38
N SER A 102 -12.32 -2.34 26.25
CA SER A 102 -12.56 -3.39 27.24
C SER A 102 -12.79 -2.81 28.65
N PRO A 103 -13.63 -3.44 29.50
CA PRO A 103 -13.88 -2.97 30.87
C PRO A 103 -12.63 -2.92 31.75
N ASP A 104 -11.62 -3.74 31.45
CA ASP A 104 -10.33 -3.79 32.16
C ASP A 104 -9.31 -2.76 31.63
N GLY A 105 -9.67 -1.96 30.63
CA GLY A 105 -8.82 -0.89 30.07
C GLY A 105 -7.64 -1.39 29.21
N LYS A 106 -7.49 -2.71 29.02
CA LYS A 106 -6.33 -3.27 28.31
C LYS A 106 -6.42 -3.18 26.79
N LYS A 107 -7.63 -3.16 26.23
CA LYS A 107 -7.84 -2.98 24.79
C LYS A 107 -8.15 -1.53 24.52
N LEU A 108 -7.24 -0.88 23.82
CA LEU A 108 -7.40 0.48 23.32
C LEU A 108 -7.87 0.42 21.86
N ALA A 109 -8.67 1.41 21.49
CA ALA A 109 -9.03 1.68 20.11
C ALA A 109 -8.74 3.15 19.79
N TYR A 110 -8.59 3.42 18.50
CA TYR A 110 -8.20 4.70 17.95
C TYR A 110 -9.39 5.26 17.16
N PRO A 111 -10.06 6.31 17.66
CA PRO A 111 -11.10 7.01 16.92
C PRO A 111 -10.53 7.71 15.69
N ALA A 112 -11.24 7.64 14.57
CA ALA A 112 -10.85 8.24 13.32
C ALA A 112 -12.07 8.70 12.52
N LEU A 113 -11.91 9.82 11.82
CA LEU A 113 -12.80 10.18 10.72
C LEU A 113 -12.67 9.12 9.61
N CYS A 114 -13.73 8.93 8.83
CA CYS A 114 -13.77 7.96 7.74
C CYS A 114 -14.43 8.59 6.53
N ASP A 115 -13.81 8.47 5.36
CA ASP A 115 -14.45 8.82 4.09
C ASP A 115 -15.56 7.81 3.76
N GLU A 116 -16.80 8.29 3.62
CA GLU A 116 -17.97 7.50 3.22
C GLU A 116 -18.36 7.74 1.74
N GLY A 117 -17.50 8.40 0.96
CA GLY A 117 -17.66 8.59 -0.48
C GLY A 117 -18.40 9.88 -0.86
N SER A 118 -19.44 10.28 -0.14
CA SER A 118 -20.11 11.59 -0.27
C SER A 118 -20.16 12.39 1.02
N SER A 119 -19.76 11.77 2.12
CA SER A 119 -19.82 12.29 3.49
C SER A 119 -18.66 11.75 4.31
N VAL A 120 -18.60 12.17 5.56
CA VAL A 120 -17.67 11.67 6.56
C VAL A 120 -18.43 11.03 7.70
N GLY A 121 -17.91 9.93 8.20
CA GLY A 121 -18.35 9.31 9.44
C GLY A 121 -17.22 9.18 10.44
N VAL A 122 -17.51 8.60 11.59
CA VAL A 122 -16.51 8.24 12.61
C VAL A 122 -16.50 6.73 12.81
N SER A 123 -15.33 6.15 13.01
CA SER A 123 -15.17 4.74 13.38
C SER A 123 -14.01 4.55 14.34
N LEU A 124 -14.03 3.42 15.06
CA LEU A 124 -12.96 3.01 15.95
C LEU A 124 -12.15 1.89 15.29
N TYR A 125 -10.83 1.93 15.45
CA TYR A 125 -9.90 0.95 14.91
C TYR A 125 -9.04 0.37 16.04
N LEU A 126 -8.70 -0.91 15.96
CA LEU A 126 -7.76 -1.54 16.91
C LEU A 126 -6.29 -1.34 16.50
N ASP A 127 -6.04 -1.09 15.22
CA ASP A 127 -4.72 -0.76 14.70
C ASP A 127 -4.60 0.75 14.53
N LYS A 128 -3.55 1.33 15.12
CA LYS A 128 -3.33 2.79 15.07
C LYS A 128 -3.06 3.27 13.64
N THR A 129 -2.29 2.52 12.88
CA THR A 129 -1.90 2.90 11.52
C THR A 129 -3.11 2.92 10.59
N GLU A 130 -3.99 1.92 10.69
CA GLU A 130 -5.27 1.94 9.97
C GLU A 130 -6.14 3.15 10.37
N ALA A 131 -6.19 3.47 11.66
CA ALA A 131 -6.95 4.62 12.17
C ALA A 131 -6.42 5.95 11.59
N ASP A 132 -5.11 6.14 11.61
CA ASP A 132 -4.46 7.36 11.13
C ASP A 132 -4.67 7.54 9.61
N LEU A 133 -4.59 6.46 8.83
CA LEU A 133 -4.89 6.47 7.39
C LEU A 133 -6.36 6.80 7.12
N ALA A 134 -7.28 6.16 7.82
CA ALA A 134 -8.71 6.44 7.70
C ALA A 134 -9.03 7.90 8.06
N HIS A 135 -8.41 8.40 9.14
CA HIS A 135 -8.62 9.75 9.63
C HIS A 135 -8.15 10.81 8.63
N LEU A 136 -6.95 10.63 8.04
CA LEU A 136 -6.47 11.51 6.97
C LEU A 136 -7.40 11.50 5.76
N ALA A 137 -7.91 10.33 5.35
CA ALA A 137 -8.89 10.24 4.27
C ALA A 137 -10.20 10.99 4.62
N GLY A 138 -10.68 10.88 5.86
CA GLY A 138 -11.83 11.61 6.35
C GLY A 138 -11.62 13.14 6.39
N LEU A 139 -10.45 13.61 6.86
CA LEU A 139 -10.09 15.03 6.83
C LEU A 139 -10.05 15.57 5.40
N ARG A 140 -9.42 14.82 4.48
CA ARG A 140 -9.39 15.16 3.05
C ARG A 140 -10.79 15.26 2.46
N ARG A 141 -11.71 14.38 2.85
CA ARG A 141 -13.12 14.45 2.45
C ARG A 141 -13.79 15.73 2.97
N LEU A 142 -13.60 16.09 4.23
CA LEU A 142 -14.14 17.35 4.79
C LEU A 142 -13.61 18.57 4.01
N VAL A 143 -12.32 18.61 3.70
CA VAL A 143 -11.73 19.69 2.87
C VAL A 143 -12.41 19.76 1.50
N LYS A 144 -12.62 18.62 0.83
CA LYS A 144 -13.29 18.57 -0.48
C LYS A 144 -14.74 19.05 -0.42
N LEU A 145 -15.44 18.79 0.68
CA LEU A 145 -16.81 19.24 0.90
C LEU A 145 -16.86 20.75 1.23
N ALA A 146 -15.89 21.26 1.99
CA ALA A 146 -15.79 22.67 2.33
C ALA A 146 -15.39 23.54 1.12
N TYR A 147 -14.43 23.09 0.30
CA TYR A 147 -13.85 23.89 -0.79
C TYR A 147 -13.85 23.20 -2.18
N PRO A 148 -14.98 22.69 -2.67
CA PRO A 148 -15.03 21.91 -3.92
C PRO A 148 -14.52 22.68 -5.14
N GLN A 149 -14.80 24.00 -5.21
CA GLN A 149 -14.36 24.84 -6.33
C GLN A 149 -12.85 25.09 -6.32
N MET A 150 -12.24 25.25 -5.14
CA MET A 150 -10.80 25.42 -5.00
C MET A 150 -10.07 24.16 -5.48
N ILE A 151 -10.54 22.98 -5.02
CA ILE A 151 -9.97 21.68 -5.43
C ILE A 151 -10.06 21.49 -6.94
N LYS A 152 -11.23 21.75 -7.53
CA LYS A 152 -11.44 21.66 -8.97
C LYS A 152 -10.54 22.63 -9.74
N HIS A 153 -10.38 23.85 -9.24
CA HIS A 153 -9.51 24.85 -9.85
C HIS A 153 -8.04 24.43 -9.82
N LEU A 154 -7.53 24.02 -8.66
CA LEU A 154 -6.16 23.52 -8.49
C LEU A 154 -5.88 22.35 -9.44
N ALA A 155 -6.76 21.35 -9.50
CA ALA A 155 -6.62 20.22 -10.41
C ALA A 155 -6.61 20.65 -11.89
N SER A 156 -7.45 21.63 -12.27
CA SER A 156 -7.52 22.12 -13.66
C SER A 156 -6.25 22.86 -14.12
N MET A 157 -5.50 23.45 -13.19
CA MET A 157 -4.25 24.16 -13.49
C MET A 157 -3.07 23.21 -13.71
N LEU A 158 -3.17 21.95 -13.26
CA LEU A 158 -2.11 20.96 -13.43
C LEU A 158 -1.91 20.60 -14.91
N LYS A 159 -0.68 20.81 -15.39
CA LYS A 159 -0.21 20.46 -16.72
C LYS A 159 1.21 19.95 -16.62
N PHE A 160 1.49 18.81 -17.24
CA PHE A 160 2.85 18.30 -17.41
C PHE A 160 3.16 18.12 -18.90
N PRO A 161 4.45 18.03 -19.30
CA PRO A 161 4.81 17.62 -20.65
C PRO A 161 4.22 16.24 -20.98
N HIS A 162 3.76 16.04 -22.22
CA HIS A 162 3.10 14.80 -22.61
C HIS A 162 3.96 13.55 -22.36
N SER A 163 5.28 13.63 -22.55
CA SER A 163 6.19 12.51 -22.27
C SER A 163 6.18 12.11 -20.80
N MET A 164 6.14 13.08 -19.88
CA MET A 164 6.03 12.81 -18.45
C MET A 164 4.68 12.20 -18.08
N GLU A 165 3.60 12.65 -18.74
CA GLU A 165 2.28 12.05 -18.55
C GLU A 165 2.24 10.58 -18.96
N LEU A 166 2.88 10.23 -20.08
CA LEU A 166 3.00 8.84 -20.53
C LEU A 166 3.88 7.99 -19.61
N SER A 167 4.93 8.54 -19.01
CA SER A 167 5.81 7.80 -18.11
C SER A 167 5.19 7.57 -16.73
N PHE A 168 4.54 8.57 -16.13
CA PHE A 168 4.13 8.51 -14.71
C PHE A 168 2.64 8.27 -14.51
N PHE A 169 1.78 8.66 -15.46
CA PHE A 169 0.34 8.77 -15.23
C PHE A 169 -0.50 7.92 -16.18
N ILE A 170 0.12 7.08 -17.01
CA ILE A 170 -0.60 6.23 -17.98
C ILE A 170 -1.61 5.29 -17.28
N GLN A 171 -1.26 4.80 -16.09
CA GLN A 171 -2.11 3.92 -15.30
C GLN A 171 -3.09 4.68 -14.37
N ASP A 172 -2.79 5.93 -14.00
CA ASP A 172 -3.61 6.73 -13.08
C ASP A 172 -4.40 7.83 -13.81
N LYS A 173 -5.60 7.49 -14.31
CA LYS A 173 -6.49 8.44 -14.99
C LYS A 173 -6.91 9.63 -14.12
N ASN A 174 -6.84 9.50 -12.79
CA ASN A 174 -7.26 10.51 -11.83
C ASN A 174 -6.08 11.24 -11.17
N TRP A 175 -4.89 11.15 -11.76
CA TRP A 175 -3.64 11.66 -11.18
C TRP A 175 -3.72 13.13 -10.75
N LYS A 176 -4.48 13.98 -11.46
CA LYS A 176 -4.62 15.41 -11.10
C LYS A 176 -5.25 15.58 -9.73
N ASN A 177 -6.35 14.86 -9.47
CA ASN A 177 -7.00 14.90 -8.18
C ASN A 177 -6.14 14.20 -7.12
N ASN A 178 -5.48 13.09 -7.45
CA ASN A 178 -4.59 12.40 -6.52
C ASN A 178 -3.36 13.25 -6.13
N LEU A 179 -2.87 14.11 -7.03
CA LEU A 179 -1.77 15.05 -6.76
C LEU A 179 -2.23 16.16 -5.80
N VAL A 180 -3.41 16.73 -6.05
CA VAL A 180 -4.01 17.72 -5.13
C VAL A 180 -4.27 17.10 -3.76
N ASP A 181 -4.79 15.86 -3.73
CA ASP A 181 -5.02 15.10 -2.50
C ASP A 181 -3.71 14.90 -1.72
N TYR A 182 -2.65 14.46 -2.40
CA TYR A 182 -1.32 14.32 -1.80
C TYR A 182 -0.80 15.64 -1.23
N ALA A 183 -0.96 16.75 -1.97
CA ALA A 183 -0.54 18.07 -1.50
C ALA A 183 -1.31 18.51 -0.23
N ILE A 184 -2.62 18.20 -0.16
CA ILE A 184 -3.46 18.49 1.01
C ILE A 184 -3.01 17.65 2.21
N ASP A 185 -2.79 16.35 2.03
CA ASP A 185 -2.35 15.47 3.11
C ASP A 185 -1.01 15.88 3.71
N ASN A 186 -0.17 16.56 2.93
CA ASN A 186 1.13 17.08 3.38
C ASN A 186 1.09 18.57 3.80
N SER A 187 -0.10 19.14 3.93
CA SER A 187 -0.30 20.52 4.39
C SER A 187 -0.51 20.61 5.90
N TRP A 188 -0.91 19.51 6.56
CA TRP A 188 -1.23 19.52 7.99
C TRP A 188 0.02 19.76 8.87
N ARG A 189 0.04 20.86 9.62
CA ARG A 189 1.05 21.08 10.68
C ARG A 189 0.74 20.24 11.92
N ILE A 190 -0.53 20.20 12.29
CA ILE A 190 -1.10 19.38 13.34
C ILE A 190 -2.32 18.68 12.71
N ILE A 191 -2.46 17.37 12.94
CA ILE A 191 -3.61 16.61 12.46
C ILE A 191 -4.84 16.98 13.32
N PRO A 192 -5.90 17.58 12.75
CA PRO A 192 -7.06 18.03 13.52
C PRO A 192 -7.83 16.88 14.18
N ARG A 193 -8.12 17.01 15.47
CA ARG A 193 -8.85 16.02 16.28
C ARG A 193 -10.09 16.60 16.96
N ASP A 194 -10.35 17.89 16.78
CA ASP A 194 -11.51 18.63 17.27
C ASP A 194 -11.88 19.74 16.26
N GLU A 195 -13.01 20.40 16.50
CA GLU A 195 -13.52 21.42 15.60
C GLU A 195 -12.57 22.63 15.48
N ASP A 196 -12.07 23.16 16.59
CA ASP A 196 -11.25 24.38 16.61
C ASP A 196 -9.94 24.19 15.83
N THR A 197 -9.27 23.06 16.05
CA THR A 197 -8.07 22.68 15.31
C THR A 197 -8.37 22.46 13.83
N PHE A 198 -9.54 21.91 13.50
CA PHE A 198 -9.95 21.72 12.11
C PHE A 198 -10.24 23.05 11.41
N ARG A 199 -10.97 23.98 12.04
CA ARG A 199 -11.26 25.30 11.46
C ARG A 199 -9.98 26.08 11.18
N THR A 200 -9.07 26.11 12.15
CA THR A 200 -7.78 26.78 11.99
C THR A 200 -6.98 26.18 10.84
N ALA A 201 -6.86 24.84 10.80
CA ALA A 201 -6.14 24.16 9.74
C ALA A 201 -6.80 24.34 8.36
N LEU A 202 -8.13 24.46 8.31
CA LEU A 202 -8.89 24.67 7.08
C LEU A 202 -8.65 26.08 6.49
N GLU A 203 -8.57 27.11 7.35
CA GLU A 203 -8.19 28.47 6.94
C GLU A 203 -6.74 28.53 6.44
N GLU A 204 -5.79 27.95 7.19
CA GLU A 204 -4.39 27.87 6.77
C GLU A 204 -4.24 27.13 5.43
N LEU A 205 -4.98 26.03 5.23
CA LEU A 205 -4.97 25.27 3.99
C LEU A 205 -5.52 26.09 2.82
N ARG A 206 -6.59 26.87 3.03
CA ARG A 206 -7.16 27.72 1.98
C ARG A 206 -6.12 28.69 1.42
N ASP A 207 -5.27 29.24 2.28
CA ASP A 207 -4.25 30.22 1.90
C ASP A 207 -2.99 29.55 1.30
N THR A 208 -2.67 28.33 1.72
CA THR A 208 -1.40 27.65 1.36
C THR A 208 -1.54 26.52 0.32
N ALA A 209 -2.76 26.06 0.00
CA ALA A 209 -2.98 24.92 -0.89
C ALA A 209 -2.33 25.11 -2.28
N GLY A 210 -2.40 26.33 -2.84
CA GLY A 210 -1.77 26.64 -4.12
C GLY A 210 -0.25 26.46 -4.10
N GLU A 211 0.41 26.94 -3.05
CA GLU A 211 1.85 26.78 -2.85
C GLU A 211 2.23 25.30 -2.69
N LYS A 212 1.46 24.55 -1.90
CA LYS A 212 1.71 23.12 -1.64
C LYS A 212 1.56 22.26 -2.91
N VAL A 213 0.55 22.57 -3.73
CA VAL A 213 0.39 21.94 -5.05
C VAL A 213 1.58 22.31 -5.95
N ALA A 214 1.99 23.57 -6.01
CA ALA A 214 3.14 24.00 -6.81
C ALA A 214 4.46 23.33 -6.37
N GLN A 215 4.68 23.16 -5.07
CA GLN A 215 5.83 22.43 -4.52
C GLN A 215 5.82 20.96 -4.93
N THR A 216 4.65 20.31 -4.91
CA THR A 216 4.48 18.92 -5.35
C THR A 216 4.76 18.78 -6.85
N VAL A 217 4.26 19.70 -7.67
CA VAL A 217 4.54 19.77 -9.11
C VAL A 217 6.04 19.90 -9.36
N SER A 218 6.72 20.85 -8.70
CA SER A 218 8.16 21.04 -8.85
C SER A 218 8.96 19.80 -8.45
N THR A 219 8.51 19.09 -7.40
CA THR A 219 9.12 17.83 -6.96
C THR A 219 9.02 16.75 -8.06
N LEU A 220 7.84 16.60 -8.68
CA LEU A 220 7.63 15.66 -9.78
C LEU A 220 8.44 16.02 -11.03
N GLU A 221 8.53 17.30 -11.39
CA GLU A 221 9.36 17.74 -12.53
C GLU A 221 10.85 17.45 -12.30
N SER A 222 11.34 17.66 -11.07
CA SER A 222 12.71 17.29 -10.72
C SER A 222 12.90 15.77 -10.73
N LEU A 223 11.92 15.00 -10.24
CA LEU A 223 11.96 13.54 -10.28
C LEU A 223 12.01 13.04 -11.73
N TYR A 224 11.24 13.63 -12.62
CA TYR A 224 11.21 13.26 -14.03
C TYR A 224 12.58 13.47 -14.73
N LYS A 225 13.30 14.52 -14.39
CA LYS A 225 14.69 14.72 -14.88
C LYS A 225 15.64 13.62 -14.44
N ASP A 226 15.48 13.12 -13.22
CA ASP A 226 16.29 12.02 -12.68
C ASP A 226 15.85 10.68 -13.32
N TYR A 227 14.54 10.48 -13.53
CA TYR A 227 13.96 9.34 -14.24
C TYR A 227 14.49 9.24 -15.68
N GLN A 228 14.50 10.32 -16.46
CA GLN A 228 15.00 10.31 -17.84
C GLN A 228 16.48 9.96 -17.95
N LYS A 229 17.29 10.23 -16.92
CA LYS A 229 18.70 9.81 -16.90
C LYS A 229 18.80 8.30 -16.65
N MET A 230 18.00 7.80 -15.71
CA MET A 230 17.91 6.38 -15.38
C MET A 230 17.43 5.55 -16.59
N GLU A 231 16.40 6.03 -17.29
CA GLU A 231 15.82 5.39 -18.49
C GLU A 231 16.87 5.19 -19.61
N LYS A 232 17.78 6.14 -19.82
CA LYS A 232 18.90 5.98 -20.78
C LYS A 232 19.85 4.83 -20.44
N HIS A 233 19.96 4.45 -19.18
CA HIS A 233 20.74 3.26 -18.79
C HIS A 233 19.91 1.99 -18.97
N LEU A 234 18.60 2.04 -18.69
CA LEU A 234 17.68 0.93 -18.90
C LEU A 234 17.64 0.52 -20.38
N ASP A 235 17.58 1.50 -21.30
CA ASP A 235 17.58 1.28 -22.76
C ASP A 235 18.86 0.61 -23.31
N ARG A 236 19.93 0.56 -22.50
CA ARG A 236 21.21 -0.07 -22.89
C ARG A 236 21.31 -1.52 -22.44
N LEU A 237 20.38 -1.99 -21.61
CA LEU A 237 20.33 -3.38 -21.19
C LEU A 237 19.60 -4.23 -22.24
N ASP A 238 19.90 -5.53 -22.21
CA ASP A 238 19.12 -6.51 -22.96
C ASP A 238 17.73 -6.63 -22.34
N ARG A 239 16.69 -6.57 -23.17
CA ARG A 239 15.29 -6.62 -22.71
C ARG A 239 14.91 -7.97 -22.13
N ASP A 240 15.62 -9.01 -22.55
CA ASP A 240 15.42 -10.38 -22.05
C ASP A 240 16.28 -10.68 -20.81
N SER A 241 16.94 -9.68 -20.23
CA SER A 241 17.73 -9.86 -19.00
C SER A 241 16.89 -9.71 -17.73
N ASP A 242 17.16 -10.54 -16.72
CA ASP A 242 16.50 -10.48 -15.40
C ASP A 242 16.54 -9.06 -14.79
N THR A 243 17.65 -8.34 -14.98
CA THR A 243 17.78 -6.96 -14.47
C THR A 243 16.82 -6.00 -15.18
N TYR A 244 16.64 -6.12 -16.50
CA TYR A 244 15.70 -5.28 -17.23
C TYR A 244 14.27 -5.57 -16.79
N GLU A 245 13.90 -6.85 -16.69
CA GLU A 245 12.57 -7.28 -16.25
C GLU A 245 12.25 -6.78 -14.84
N ASP A 246 13.15 -7.03 -13.88
CA ASP A 246 12.96 -6.61 -12.48
C ASP A 246 12.87 -5.09 -12.32
N VAL A 247 13.70 -4.32 -13.03
CA VAL A 247 13.62 -2.85 -12.98
C VAL A 247 12.36 -2.34 -13.65
N SER A 248 11.95 -2.94 -14.78
CA SER A 248 10.70 -2.57 -15.46
C SER A 248 9.49 -2.82 -14.56
N MET A 249 9.40 -4.01 -13.94
CA MET A 249 8.36 -4.33 -12.96
C MET A 249 8.37 -3.37 -11.77
N GLN A 250 9.54 -3.01 -11.24
CA GLN A 250 9.65 -2.05 -10.16
C GLN A 250 9.14 -0.66 -10.58
N LEU A 251 9.47 -0.19 -11.79
CA LEU A 251 9.01 1.10 -12.31
C LEU A 251 7.50 1.11 -12.55
N ASP A 252 6.96 0.07 -13.18
CA ASP A 252 5.51 -0.08 -13.39
C ASP A 252 4.76 -0.06 -12.06
N PHE A 253 5.31 -0.71 -11.04
CA PHE A 253 4.74 -0.69 -9.70
C PHE A 253 4.88 0.67 -8.99
N LEU A 254 6.02 1.37 -9.13
CA LEU A 254 6.20 2.71 -8.57
C LEU A 254 5.27 3.73 -9.22
N PHE A 255 4.92 3.57 -10.50
CA PHE A 255 4.01 4.46 -11.22
C PHE A 255 2.64 3.83 -11.53
N ARG A 256 2.23 2.86 -10.70
CA ARG A 256 0.92 2.20 -10.78
C ARG A 256 -0.24 3.14 -10.43
N GLU A 257 -1.46 2.68 -10.68
CA GLU A 257 -2.66 3.41 -10.23
C GLU A 257 -2.62 3.68 -8.71
N GLY A 258 -2.84 4.94 -8.32
CA GLY A 258 -2.89 5.34 -6.91
C GLY A 258 -1.53 5.55 -6.24
N PHE A 259 -0.41 5.56 -6.98
CA PHE A 259 0.92 5.77 -6.38
C PHE A 259 1.05 7.07 -5.56
N LEU A 260 0.34 8.13 -5.95
CA LEU A 260 0.28 9.41 -5.22
C LEU A 260 -0.46 9.30 -3.88
N LYS A 261 -1.26 8.26 -3.68
CA LYS A 261 -1.93 7.98 -2.39
C LYS A 261 -1.02 7.24 -1.42
N THR A 262 0.04 6.60 -1.91
CA THR A 262 1.11 6.03 -1.07
C THR A 262 2.16 7.08 -0.71
N GLY A 263 1.75 8.07 0.10
CA GLY A 263 2.53 9.27 0.33
C GLY A 263 3.92 9.04 0.96
N ALA A 264 4.02 8.11 1.91
CA ALA A 264 5.31 7.77 2.53
C ALA A 264 6.32 7.22 1.50
N ALA A 265 5.89 6.41 0.54
CA ALA A 265 6.72 5.92 -0.54
C ALA A 265 7.04 7.02 -1.53
N PHE A 266 6.03 7.79 -1.97
CA PHE A 266 6.21 8.86 -2.95
C PHE A 266 7.23 9.91 -2.48
N ALA A 267 7.25 10.23 -1.17
CA ALA A 267 8.28 11.09 -0.56
C ALA A 267 9.72 10.55 -0.73
N GLN A 268 9.89 9.25 -0.99
CA GLN A 268 11.19 8.60 -1.21
C GLN A 268 11.51 8.33 -2.68
N TYR A 269 10.62 8.63 -3.64
CA TYR A 269 10.82 8.24 -5.05
C TYR A 269 12.12 8.77 -5.64
N ARG A 270 12.54 9.98 -5.26
CA ARG A 270 13.83 10.48 -5.71
C ARG A 270 15.01 9.60 -5.25
N ARG A 271 14.93 9.02 -4.04
CA ARG A 271 15.93 8.05 -3.56
C ARG A 271 15.83 6.73 -4.34
N TYR A 272 14.62 6.23 -4.58
CA TYR A 272 14.40 4.98 -5.33
C TYR A 272 14.90 5.11 -6.78
N ILE A 273 14.54 6.17 -7.49
CA ILE A 273 15.01 6.43 -8.87
C ILE A 273 16.53 6.61 -8.91
N LYS A 274 17.14 7.28 -7.92
CA LYS A 274 18.60 7.40 -7.84
C LYS A 274 19.28 6.04 -7.61
N SER A 275 18.71 5.20 -6.75
CA SER A 275 19.17 3.82 -6.51
C SER A 275 19.12 2.99 -7.80
N LEU A 276 18.01 3.08 -8.54
CA LEU A 276 17.83 2.43 -9.83
C LEU A 276 18.86 2.91 -10.86
N ALA A 277 19.11 4.22 -10.95
CA ALA A 277 20.13 4.76 -11.85
C ALA A 277 21.52 4.17 -11.60
N ILE A 278 21.94 4.10 -10.33
CA ILE A 278 23.22 3.51 -9.93
C ILE A 278 23.27 2.02 -10.26
N ARG A 279 22.19 1.29 -10.00
CA ARG A 279 22.09 -0.14 -10.33
C ARG A 279 22.25 -0.35 -11.83
N LEU A 280 21.48 0.37 -12.64
CA LEU A 280 21.51 0.25 -14.10
C LEU A 280 22.87 0.62 -14.69
N GLU A 281 23.54 1.66 -14.17
CA GLU A 281 24.91 1.99 -14.57
C GLU A 281 25.89 0.82 -14.34
N ARG A 282 25.77 0.14 -13.19
CA ARG A 282 26.57 -1.04 -12.84
C ARG A 282 26.18 -2.25 -13.69
N ALA A 283 24.90 -2.49 -13.91
CA ALA A 283 24.38 -3.60 -14.69
C ALA A 283 24.81 -3.51 -16.15
N VAL A 284 24.89 -2.31 -16.74
CA VAL A 284 25.42 -2.12 -18.09
C VAL A 284 26.90 -2.50 -18.19
N SER A 285 27.66 -2.32 -17.11
CA SER A 285 29.10 -2.67 -17.06
C SER A 285 29.33 -4.16 -16.80
N ASP A 286 28.55 -4.76 -15.89
CA ASP A 286 28.66 -6.16 -15.48
C ASP A 286 27.28 -6.78 -15.19
N PRO A 287 26.54 -7.20 -16.24
CA PRO A 287 25.16 -7.71 -16.08
C PRO A 287 25.07 -8.95 -15.20
N LYS A 288 26.02 -9.87 -15.33
CA LYS A 288 26.04 -11.14 -14.57
C LYS A 288 26.16 -10.89 -13.07
N ARG A 289 27.00 -9.92 -12.67
CA ARG A 289 27.17 -9.57 -11.27
C ARG A 289 25.94 -8.88 -10.69
N ASP A 290 25.20 -8.10 -11.49
CA ASP A 290 23.95 -7.49 -11.02
C ASP A 290 22.88 -8.55 -10.74
N SER A 291 22.63 -9.46 -11.69
CA SER A 291 21.62 -10.53 -11.53
C SER A 291 21.88 -11.38 -10.28
N LEU A 292 23.15 -11.76 -10.02
CA LEU A 292 23.51 -12.56 -8.84
C LEU A 292 23.34 -11.83 -7.49
N LYS A 293 23.38 -10.48 -7.45
CA LYS A 293 23.25 -9.74 -6.19
C LYS A 293 21.85 -9.80 -5.58
N GLY A 294 20.83 -9.89 -6.44
CA GLY A 294 19.42 -9.84 -6.04
C GLY A 294 18.79 -11.20 -5.68
N ALA A 295 19.52 -12.30 -5.91
CA ALA A 295 18.97 -13.66 -5.88
C ALA A 295 18.17 -13.99 -4.61
N ASP A 296 18.67 -13.60 -3.44
CA ASP A 296 18.00 -13.89 -2.16
C ASP A 296 16.75 -13.01 -1.93
N LEU A 297 16.62 -11.87 -2.62
CA LEU A 297 15.51 -10.94 -2.48
C LEU A 297 14.32 -11.33 -3.39
N TYR A 298 14.58 -11.88 -4.58
CA TYR A 298 13.54 -12.19 -5.58
C TYR A 298 12.37 -13.01 -5.02
N PRO A 299 12.55 -14.08 -4.22
CA PRO A 299 11.42 -14.82 -3.67
C PRO A 299 10.44 -13.98 -2.83
N TYR A 300 10.91 -12.87 -2.24
CA TYR A 300 10.06 -11.96 -1.46
C TYR A 300 9.42 -10.88 -2.31
N LEU A 301 10.04 -10.52 -3.43
CA LEU A 301 9.45 -9.65 -4.45
C LEU A 301 8.30 -10.38 -5.13
N ASP A 302 8.50 -11.64 -5.55
CA ASP A 302 7.47 -12.47 -6.17
C ASP A 302 6.25 -12.62 -5.24
N LYS A 303 6.50 -12.94 -3.97
CA LYS A 303 5.47 -13.00 -2.92
C LYS A 303 4.71 -11.69 -2.77
N PHE A 304 5.42 -10.56 -2.82
CA PHE A 304 4.80 -9.24 -2.73
C PHE A 304 3.92 -8.94 -3.93
N TYR A 305 4.40 -9.16 -5.15
CA TYR A 305 3.64 -8.93 -6.37
C TYR A 305 2.43 -9.86 -6.45
N LEU A 306 2.58 -11.14 -6.10
CA LEU A 306 1.47 -12.08 -5.97
C LEU A 306 0.40 -11.57 -4.98
N ALA A 307 0.82 -11.10 -3.80
CA ALA A 307 -0.12 -10.53 -2.84
C ALA A 307 -0.77 -9.23 -3.35
N TYR A 308 -0.04 -8.43 -4.11
CA TYR A 308 -0.53 -7.18 -4.69
C TYR A 308 -1.56 -7.43 -5.81
N ASP A 309 -1.34 -8.43 -6.66
CA ASP A 309 -2.22 -8.75 -7.78
C ASP A 309 -3.56 -9.35 -7.32
N ASN A 310 -3.59 -9.97 -6.14
CA ASN A 310 -4.81 -10.54 -5.53
C ASN A 310 -5.53 -9.57 -4.55
N LEU A 311 -5.23 -8.28 -4.61
CA LEU A 311 -5.81 -7.33 -3.65
C LEU A 311 -7.30 -7.06 -3.89
N GLU A 312 -8.12 -7.30 -2.88
CA GLU A 312 -9.51 -6.84 -2.85
C GLU A 312 -9.65 -5.33 -2.58
N LYS A 313 -8.59 -4.70 -2.03
CA LYS A 313 -8.57 -3.29 -1.63
C LYS A 313 -7.30 -2.61 -2.13
N PRO A 314 -7.34 -1.30 -2.45
CA PRO A 314 -6.14 -0.56 -2.83
C PRO A 314 -5.01 -0.67 -1.79
N LEU A 315 -3.75 -0.71 -2.25
CA LEU A 315 -2.58 -0.90 -1.39
C LEU A 315 -2.49 0.14 -0.26
N GLU A 316 -2.86 1.39 -0.52
CA GLU A 316 -2.86 2.46 0.48
C GLU A 316 -3.81 2.20 1.67
N GLN A 317 -4.73 1.24 1.54
CA GLN A 317 -5.64 0.80 2.60
C GLN A 317 -5.13 -0.45 3.33
N LEU A 318 -3.96 -0.98 2.95
CA LEU A 318 -3.38 -2.21 3.48
C LEU A 318 -2.01 -1.89 4.12
N PRO A 319 -2.00 -1.29 5.32
CA PRO A 319 -0.79 -0.72 5.91
C PRO A 319 0.34 -1.74 6.10
N ARG A 320 0.03 -3.01 6.34
CA ARG A 320 1.05 -4.06 6.50
C ARG A 320 1.74 -4.40 5.18
N LEU A 321 0.98 -4.62 4.12
CA LEU A 321 1.53 -4.91 2.80
C LEU A 321 2.26 -3.68 2.25
N TYR A 322 1.71 -2.49 2.50
CA TYR A 322 2.35 -1.23 2.14
C TYR A 322 3.66 -1.00 2.90
N ASP A 323 3.72 -1.31 4.20
CA ASP A 323 4.98 -1.25 4.96
C ASP A 323 5.98 -2.30 4.47
N PHE A 324 5.52 -3.48 4.08
CA PHE A 324 6.39 -4.51 3.48
C PHE A 324 6.99 -4.04 2.15
N PHE A 325 6.21 -3.39 1.29
CA PHE A 325 6.73 -2.72 0.09
C PHE A 325 7.84 -1.73 0.43
N LEU A 326 7.61 -0.84 1.40
CA LEU A 326 8.64 0.11 1.84
C LEU A 326 9.91 -0.63 2.34
N LEU A 327 9.76 -1.81 2.96
CA LEU A 327 10.89 -2.60 3.44
C LEU A 327 11.69 -3.19 2.27
N LEU A 328 11.00 -3.71 1.25
CA LEU A 328 11.61 -4.23 0.04
C LEU A 328 12.43 -3.16 -0.70
N GLU A 329 11.91 -1.93 -0.79
CA GLU A 329 12.65 -0.82 -1.41
C GLU A 329 13.93 -0.46 -0.65
N GLU A 330 13.91 -0.50 0.69
CA GLU A 330 15.13 -0.30 1.49
C GLU A 330 16.12 -1.46 1.34
N ALA A 331 15.64 -2.68 1.12
CA ALA A 331 16.48 -3.83 0.81
C ALA A 331 17.14 -3.69 -0.56
N ARG A 332 16.37 -3.30 -1.58
CA ARG A 332 16.88 -2.98 -2.93
C ARG A 332 17.99 -1.94 -2.86
N ILE A 333 17.77 -0.83 -2.15
CA ILE A 333 18.80 0.20 -1.94
C ILE A 333 20.06 -0.42 -1.30
N SER A 334 19.89 -1.19 -0.23
CA SER A 334 21.01 -1.79 0.51
C SER A 334 21.87 -2.73 -0.34
N ILE A 335 21.22 -3.51 -1.23
CA ILE A 335 21.86 -4.52 -2.06
C ILE A 335 22.54 -3.89 -3.28
N PHE A 336 21.81 -3.03 -4.00
CA PHE A 336 22.25 -2.54 -5.31
C PHE A 336 23.04 -1.23 -5.25
N SER A 337 22.78 -0.39 -4.24
CA SER A 337 23.40 0.93 -4.09
C SER A 337 23.69 1.28 -2.61
N PRO A 338 24.60 0.55 -1.93
CA PRO A 338 24.92 0.76 -0.52
C PRO A 338 25.47 2.16 -0.19
N GLU A 339 25.89 2.94 -1.20
CA GLU A 339 26.23 4.36 -1.04
C GLU A 339 25.04 5.27 -0.71
N ILE A 340 23.82 4.82 -0.98
CA ILE A 340 22.59 5.53 -0.64
C ILE A 340 22.17 5.10 0.77
N LYS A 341 22.06 6.08 1.68
CA LYS A 341 21.60 5.85 3.05
C LYS A 341 20.15 5.37 3.07
N THR A 342 19.92 4.23 3.71
CA THR A 342 18.59 3.71 4.01
C THR A 342 17.96 4.42 5.22
N ILE A 343 16.63 4.47 5.25
CA ILE A 343 15.86 5.00 6.39
C ILE A 343 15.80 3.98 7.51
N ARG A 344 15.74 2.69 7.18
CA ARG A 344 15.70 1.59 8.14
C ARG A 344 16.52 0.40 7.68
N LYS A 345 16.86 -0.46 8.62
CA LYS A 345 17.58 -1.71 8.33
C LYS A 345 16.63 -2.70 7.62
N ALA A 346 17.03 -3.19 6.46
CA ALA A 346 16.25 -4.10 5.62
C ALA A 346 17.11 -5.30 5.19
N THR A 347 17.63 -6.04 6.17
CA THR A 347 18.38 -7.29 5.91
C THR A 347 17.42 -8.45 5.64
N LEU A 348 17.86 -9.47 4.92
CA LEU A 348 17.05 -10.65 4.59
C LEU A 348 16.28 -11.26 5.78
N PRO A 349 16.87 -11.44 7.00
CA PRO A 349 16.12 -11.96 8.14
C PRO A 349 14.98 -11.06 8.61
N ILE A 350 15.08 -9.73 8.39
CA ILE A 350 14.02 -8.77 8.74
C ILE A 350 12.88 -8.88 7.73
N ILE A 351 13.20 -9.03 6.44
CA ILE A 351 12.22 -9.25 5.37
C ILE A 351 11.47 -10.57 5.60
N GLU A 352 12.20 -11.63 5.92
CA GLU A 352 11.61 -12.93 6.21
C GLU A 352 10.66 -12.87 7.42
N ALA A 353 11.09 -12.21 8.50
CA ALA A 353 10.25 -12.02 9.68
C ALA A 353 8.99 -11.20 9.36
N ALA A 354 9.15 -10.07 8.65
CA ALA A 354 8.03 -9.22 8.25
C ALA A 354 7.03 -9.98 7.37
N TRP A 355 7.50 -10.76 6.40
CA TRP A 355 6.63 -11.61 5.57
C TRP A 355 5.89 -12.67 6.40
N LYS A 356 6.57 -13.34 7.34
CA LYS A 356 5.92 -14.34 8.22
C LYS A 356 4.88 -13.72 9.16
N GLU A 357 5.06 -12.47 9.55
CA GLU A 357 4.10 -11.73 10.38
C GLU A 357 2.88 -11.23 9.59
N MET A 358 3.04 -11.03 8.27
CA MET A 358 1.94 -10.77 7.37
C MET A 358 1.06 -12.01 7.23
N ARG A 359 0.02 -12.09 8.06
CA ARG A 359 -1.09 -13.05 7.93
C ARG A 359 -2.01 -12.63 6.77
N LEU A 360 -1.46 -12.60 5.55
CA LEU A 360 -2.23 -12.35 4.33
C LEU A 360 -3.13 -13.55 4.03
#